data_AF-A0A640NMB5-F1
#
_entry.id   AF-A0A640NMB5-F1
#
_cell.length_a   1.000
_cell.length_b   1.000
_cell.length_c   1.000
_cell.angle_alpha   90.00
_cell.angle_beta   90.00
_cell.angle_gamma   90.00
#
_symmetry.space_group_name_H-M   'P 1'
#
loop_
_entity.id
_entity.type
_entity.pdbx_description
1 polymer ?
#
loop_
_entity_poly.entity_id
_entity_poly.type
_entity_poly.pdbx_seq_one_letter_code
_entity_poly.pdbx_strand_id
1 'polypeptide(L)'
;MKKLFNICLIVFVLFSQFISFPYNQAKAETLKETSLFDTVEMKDATDQIIDEAKNPNNLIKIGSTIQVEYAWSIKDQQVVHANDTAVLQIPLALKVSKDLQGDLVTDQKNIGQYFITAKDNKLKLIFNDQVENSKDAKGKIKIDTVFNPTLKTEEKSVQIAFPLGTLVQPITVPIQVEDSKEDGTKQDTNKQVQDQVAKPTTDNPEQNPATKPATDNPEQNPATKPAADNPEQNLASDPAEITNSGPKQITTNILTGVKLTDKDGKPFTEDNRPSTDSPANIEFTWELLKSMNVKSGDYYIFDLPKHFKIYNTINSPLYDSENNPIGNFTVTKDGKVTMTFNDYVEEHPDVVGNLQLKTEFNKAEIKGTTTQEIPFPIKDKDVSITVDFKPNVQTATNKKGLPDRPINTNEINWTVEMNKTKDTLKNAVFKDNIPQGTSLNKDSIKVYYLEVDVNGNATRGQEADPADYKIISSDGSKLEIAFKDSIKKAYQIEYVTKITDENVKSFQNNVTITSDNQGQQKASSTVTVSRGTHLNKTSKYDPKTQTIEWTITYNGDQRNIKKNRCTFKRYF
;
A
#
# COMPACT_ATOMS: atom_id res chain seq x y z
N MET A 1 35.60 -10.02 -57.41
CA MET A 1 34.31 -10.60 -57.83
C MET A 1 33.84 -11.52 -56.71
N LYS A 2 32.62 -11.50 -56.16
CA LYS A 2 31.41 -10.69 -56.45
C LYS A 2 30.89 -9.97 -55.17
N LYS A 3 29.87 -9.12 -55.37
CA LYS A 3 28.99 -8.39 -54.42
C LYS A 3 28.53 -9.23 -53.21
N LEU A 4 28.35 -8.76 -51.95
CA LEU A 4 27.77 -7.53 -51.32
C LEU A 4 26.34 -7.74 -50.77
N PHE A 5 26.13 -7.29 -49.51
CA PHE A 5 24.91 -6.73 -48.89
C PHE A 5 23.78 -7.61 -48.25
N ASN A 6 23.45 -7.21 -47.01
CA ASN A 6 22.12 -6.98 -46.40
C ASN A 6 21.31 -8.00 -45.54
N ILE A 7 21.21 -7.63 -44.26
CA ILE A 7 19.98 -7.29 -43.47
C ILE A 7 19.09 -8.41 -42.89
N CYS A 8 18.64 -8.16 -41.65
CA CYS A 8 17.69 -8.92 -40.86
C CYS A 8 16.23 -8.73 -41.35
N LEU A 9 15.42 -9.81 -41.40
CA LEU A 9 13.98 -9.76 -41.06
C LEU A 9 13.34 -11.18 -40.98
N ILE A 10 13.01 -11.65 -39.77
CA ILE A 10 11.89 -12.58 -39.46
C ILE A 10 11.46 -12.19 -38.03
N VAL A 11 10.60 -11.19 -37.80
CA VAL A 11 9.15 -11.09 -38.11
C VAL A 11 8.31 -12.07 -37.31
N PHE A 12 7.53 -11.52 -36.38
CA PHE A 12 6.38 -12.14 -35.72
C PHE A 12 5.47 -12.84 -36.73
N VAL A 13 5.12 -14.10 -36.47
CA VAL A 13 3.91 -14.72 -37.04
C VAL A 13 2.91 -14.93 -35.91
N LEU A 14 2.05 -13.93 -35.71
CA LEU A 14 0.79 -14.08 -34.99
C LEU A 14 -0.34 -14.32 -36.01
N PHE A 15 -1.44 -14.91 -35.53
CA PHE A 15 -2.72 -15.22 -36.20
C PHE A 15 -2.92 -16.58 -36.88
N SER A 16 -4.22 -16.91 -36.96
CA SER A 16 -4.87 -18.05 -37.64
C SER A 16 -4.57 -19.48 -37.15
N GLN A 17 -4.92 -19.77 -35.90
CA GLN A 17 -5.81 -20.90 -35.60
C GLN A 17 -6.93 -20.48 -34.62
N PHE A 18 -7.88 -19.67 -35.10
CA PHE A 18 -9.19 -19.61 -34.48
C PHE A 18 -9.93 -20.92 -34.84
N ILE A 19 -10.02 -21.84 -33.88
CA ILE A 19 -10.96 -22.96 -33.97
C ILE A 19 -12.37 -22.36 -33.82
N SER A 20 -13.25 -22.66 -34.77
CA SER A 20 -14.63 -22.17 -34.80
C SER A 20 -15.49 -22.89 -33.75
N PHE A 21 -15.40 -22.49 -32.49
CA PHE A 21 -16.25 -23.02 -31.43
C PHE A 21 -17.73 -22.64 -31.65
N PRO A 22 -18.68 -23.57 -31.45
CA PRO A 22 -20.10 -23.28 -31.61
C PRO A 22 -20.58 -22.27 -30.55
N TYR A 23 -21.38 -21.30 -30.99
CA TYR A 23 -21.74 -20.13 -30.21
C TYR A 23 -22.87 -20.40 -29.20
N ASN A 24 -22.56 -21.09 -28.10
CA ASN A 24 -23.36 -21.05 -26.88
C ASN A 24 -22.71 -20.07 -25.91
N GLN A 25 -23.40 -18.96 -25.58
CA GLN A 25 -22.93 -18.00 -24.58
C GLN A 25 -23.10 -18.57 -23.16
N ALA A 26 -22.16 -19.39 -22.71
CA ALA A 26 -21.79 -19.36 -21.30
C ALA A 26 -21.13 -17.99 -21.03
N LYS A 27 -21.65 -17.25 -20.06
CA LYS A 27 -21.11 -15.93 -19.69
C LYS A 27 -19.89 -16.20 -18.81
N ALA A 28 -18.68 -15.89 -19.29
CA ALA A 28 -17.47 -16.13 -18.52
C ALA A 28 -17.44 -15.22 -17.29
N GLU A 29 -17.54 -15.80 -16.09
CA GLU A 29 -17.59 -15.02 -14.85
C GLU A 29 -16.21 -14.97 -14.17
N THR A 30 -15.99 -13.91 -13.40
CA THR A 30 -14.84 -13.84 -12.50
C THR A 30 -15.28 -14.43 -11.17
N LEU A 31 -14.61 -15.49 -10.73
CA LEU A 31 -14.82 -16.13 -9.43
C LEU A 31 -14.34 -15.20 -8.31
N LYS A 32 -15.18 -14.21 -7.99
CA LYS A 32 -15.01 -13.32 -6.85
C LYS A 32 -15.42 -14.06 -5.58
N GLU A 33 -14.73 -13.75 -4.48
CA GLU A 33 -15.00 -14.21 -3.11
C GLU A 33 -14.85 -15.72 -2.83
N THR A 34 -14.99 -16.62 -3.82
CA THR A 34 -14.71 -18.06 -3.61
C THR A 34 -13.21 -18.33 -3.51
N SER A 35 -12.74 -18.72 -2.31
CA SER A 35 -11.33 -19.06 -2.07
C SER A 35 -10.95 -20.41 -2.72
N LEU A 36 -10.22 -20.32 -3.84
CA LEU A 36 -9.60 -21.47 -4.52
C LEU A 36 -8.17 -21.77 -4.03
N PHE A 37 -7.57 -20.89 -3.22
CA PHE A 37 -6.20 -21.03 -2.73
C PHE A 37 -6.22 -21.39 -1.26
N ASP A 38 -5.66 -22.55 -0.90
CA ASP A 38 -5.76 -23.11 0.44
C ASP A 38 -4.67 -22.59 1.38
N THR A 39 -3.43 -22.70 0.91
CA THR A 39 -2.22 -22.37 1.67
C THR A 39 -1.13 -21.89 0.74
N VAL A 40 -0.15 -21.20 1.31
CA VAL A 40 1.09 -20.82 0.65
C VAL A 40 2.29 -21.23 1.50
N GLU A 41 3.35 -21.67 0.84
CA GLU A 41 4.66 -21.88 1.44
C GLU A 41 5.72 -21.05 0.69
N MET A 42 6.72 -20.57 1.41
CA MET A 42 7.88 -19.88 0.85
C MET A 42 9.13 -20.74 1.11
N LYS A 43 9.98 -20.85 0.08
CA LYS A 43 11.25 -21.60 0.15
C LYS A 43 12.39 -20.85 -0.50
N ASP A 44 13.61 -21.06 0.01
CA ASP A 44 14.82 -20.52 -0.61
C ASP A 44 15.32 -21.38 -1.79
N ALA A 45 16.43 -20.96 -2.40
CA ALA A 45 17.09 -21.68 -3.48
C ALA A 45 17.70 -23.06 -3.09
N THR A 46 17.60 -23.46 -1.82
CA THR A 46 17.98 -24.78 -1.29
C THR A 46 16.78 -25.64 -0.87
N ASP A 47 15.56 -25.23 -1.21
CA ASP A 47 14.27 -25.86 -0.86
C ASP A 47 13.95 -25.86 0.65
N GLN A 48 14.67 -25.08 1.46
CA GLN A 48 14.36 -24.88 2.88
C GLN A 48 13.22 -23.88 3.07
N ILE A 49 12.34 -24.16 4.02
CA ILE A 49 11.20 -23.32 4.38
C ILE A 49 11.68 -21.96 4.93
N ILE A 50 10.96 -20.90 4.54
CA ILE A 50 11.11 -19.53 5.01
C ILE A 50 9.87 -19.15 5.80
N ASP A 51 9.95 -19.28 7.12
CA ASP A 51 8.92 -18.91 8.09
C ASP A 51 9.59 -18.86 9.46
N GLU A 52 9.64 -17.69 10.12
CA GLU A 52 10.33 -17.51 11.41
C GLU A 52 9.79 -18.46 12.49
N ALA A 53 8.52 -18.85 12.43
CA ALA A 53 7.91 -19.81 13.36
C ALA A 53 8.32 -21.27 13.12
N LYS A 54 8.89 -21.60 11.96
CA LYS A 54 9.29 -22.97 11.56
C LYS A 54 10.80 -23.14 11.38
N ASN A 55 11.48 -22.08 10.93
CA ASN A 55 12.90 -22.08 10.58
C ASN A 55 13.53 -20.69 10.82
N PRO A 56 13.63 -20.23 12.10
CA PRO A 56 14.09 -18.88 12.43
C PRO A 56 15.55 -18.58 12.03
N ASN A 57 16.35 -19.62 11.77
CA ASN A 57 17.75 -19.48 11.39
C ASN A 57 17.97 -19.25 9.88
N ASN A 58 16.92 -19.37 9.04
CA ASN A 58 17.04 -19.20 7.60
C ASN A 58 16.94 -17.72 7.20
N LEU A 59 18.01 -16.96 7.47
CA LEU A 59 18.04 -15.51 7.29
C LEU A 59 18.13 -15.12 5.81
N ILE A 60 17.10 -14.43 5.31
CA ILE A 60 16.96 -14.08 3.89
C ILE A 60 17.54 -12.69 3.59
N LYS A 61 18.36 -12.59 2.55
CA LYS A 61 18.85 -11.31 2.01
C LYS A 61 17.85 -10.69 1.03
N ILE A 62 17.77 -9.36 1.01
CA ILE A 62 17.11 -8.62 -0.08
C ILE A 62 17.79 -8.98 -1.41
N GLY A 63 17.00 -9.25 -2.45
CA GLY A 63 17.48 -9.71 -3.75
C GLY A 63 17.61 -11.24 -3.88
N SER A 64 17.42 -12.01 -2.80
CA SER A 64 17.37 -13.48 -2.90
C SER A 64 16.20 -13.96 -3.76
N THR A 65 16.43 -15.01 -4.54
CA THR A 65 15.37 -15.74 -5.24
C THR A 65 14.63 -16.64 -4.26
N ILE A 66 13.31 -16.48 -4.19
CA ILE A 66 12.40 -17.23 -3.33
C ILE A 66 11.36 -17.95 -4.20
N GLN A 67 11.22 -19.25 -3.99
CA GLN A 67 10.15 -20.03 -4.58
C GLN A 67 8.91 -19.95 -3.69
N VAL A 68 7.83 -19.44 -4.24
CA VAL A 68 6.50 -19.44 -3.61
C VAL A 68 5.72 -20.62 -4.16
N GLU A 69 5.18 -21.47 -3.29
CA GLU A 69 4.30 -22.56 -3.68
C GLU A 69 2.90 -22.32 -3.12
N TYR A 70 1.93 -22.11 -4.01
CA TYR A 70 0.51 -22.03 -3.65
C TYR A 70 -0.15 -23.39 -3.84
N ALA A 71 -0.82 -23.89 -2.80
CA ALA A 71 -1.78 -24.98 -2.93
C ALA A 71 -3.16 -24.41 -3.30
N TRP A 72 -3.86 -25.08 -4.21
CA TRP A 72 -5.21 -24.71 -4.63
C TRP A 72 -6.14 -25.93 -4.64
N SER A 73 -7.42 -25.70 -4.41
CA SER A 73 -8.48 -26.70 -4.63
C SER A 73 -9.85 -26.10 -4.93
N ILE A 74 -10.64 -26.82 -5.73
CA ILE A 74 -12.07 -26.59 -5.93
C ILE A 74 -12.81 -27.43 -4.89
N LYS A 75 -13.65 -26.82 -4.06
CA LYS A 75 -14.40 -27.56 -3.01
C LYS A 75 -15.56 -28.36 -3.60
N ASP A 76 -15.93 -29.51 -3.03
CA ASP A 76 -17.10 -30.29 -3.46
C ASP A 76 -18.42 -29.50 -3.61
N GLN A 77 -18.61 -28.45 -2.79
CA GLN A 77 -19.78 -27.54 -2.84
C GLN A 77 -19.64 -26.35 -3.81
N GLN A 78 -18.45 -26.15 -4.39
CA GLN A 78 -18.13 -25.05 -5.28
C GLN A 78 -18.32 -25.48 -6.74
N VAL A 79 -19.24 -24.83 -7.45
CA VAL A 79 -19.38 -25.00 -8.90
C VAL A 79 -18.38 -24.09 -9.60
N VAL A 80 -17.70 -24.62 -10.61
CA VAL A 80 -16.78 -23.91 -11.50
C VAL A 80 -17.07 -24.36 -12.92
N HIS A 81 -17.12 -23.41 -13.86
CA HIS A 81 -17.49 -23.62 -15.26
C HIS A 81 -16.34 -23.37 -16.23
N ALA A 82 -16.52 -23.81 -17.47
CA ALA A 82 -15.59 -23.51 -18.55
C ALA A 82 -15.44 -22.00 -18.78
N ASN A 83 -14.21 -21.51 -18.90
CA ASN A 83 -13.81 -20.10 -19.01
C ASN A 83 -13.95 -19.25 -17.74
N ASP A 84 -14.38 -19.82 -16.60
CA ASP A 84 -14.30 -19.11 -15.33
C ASP A 84 -12.87 -18.74 -14.99
N THR A 85 -12.69 -17.59 -14.34
CA THR A 85 -11.35 -17.08 -14.00
C THR A 85 -11.24 -16.63 -12.55
N ALA A 86 -10.11 -16.95 -11.94
CA ALA A 86 -9.73 -16.51 -10.60
C ALA A 86 -8.41 -15.75 -10.66
N VAL A 87 -8.23 -14.71 -9.83
CA VAL A 87 -7.03 -13.86 -9.86
C VAL A 87 -6.52 -13.64 -8.45
N LEU A 88 -5.23 -13.92 -8.25
CA LEU A 88 -4.50 -13.76 -7.00
C LEU A 88 -3.40 -12.69 -7.20
N GLN A 89 -3.35 -11.71 -6.30
CA GLN A 89 -2.27 -10.74 -6.25
C GLN A 89 -1.13 -11.30 -5.39
N ILE A 90 0.05 -11.49 -5.99
CA ILE A 90 1.25 -11.91 -5.24
C ILE A 90 1.76 -10.68 -4.47
N PRO A 91 2.04 -10.79 -3.16
CA PRO A 91 2.43 -9.66 -2.32
C PRO A 91 3.66 -8.91 -2.86
N LEU A 92 3.63 -7.57 -2.82
CA LEU A 92 4.64 -6.71 -3.45
C LEU A 92 6.06 -6.84 -2.84
N ALA A 93 6.20 -7.46 -1.67
CA ALA A 93 7.49 -7.86 -1.10
C ALA A 93 8.20 -9.00 -1.88
N LEU A 94 7.50 -9.64 -2.82
CA LEU A 94 7.99 -10.74 -3.65
C LEU A 94 7.72 -10.40 -5.12
N LYS A 95 8.76 -9.97 -5.84
CA LYS A 95 8.63 -9.59 -7.25
C LYS A 95 8.73 -10.85 -8.13
N VAL A 96 7.71 -11.12 -8.93
CA VAL A 96 7.74 -12.20 -9.93
C VAL A 96 8.90 -11.98 -10.92
N SER A 97 9.72 -13.02 -11.15
CA SER A 97 10.98 -12.90 -11.89
C SER A 97 10.82 -12.80 -13.41
N LYS A 98 9.75 -13.40 -13.96
CA LYS A 98 9.44 -13.53 -15.39
C LYS A 98 7.97 -13.91 -15.56
N ASP A 99 7.39 -13.63 -16.73
CA ASP A 99 6.09 -14.19 -17.08
C ASP A 99 6.18 -15.73 -17.20
N LEU A 100 5.14 -16.44 -16.78
CA LEU A 100 5.07 -17.91 -16.82
C LEU A 100 3.63 -18.39 -17.09
N GLN A 101 3.47 -19.32 -18.01
CA GLN A 101 2.22 -20.03 -18.27
C GLN A 101 2.41 -21.52 -17.95
N GLY A 102 1.38 -22.17 -17.43
CA GLY A 102 1.36 -23.62 -17.22
C GLY A 102 -0.05 -24.18 -17.10
N ASP A 103 -0.16 -25.50 -17.09
CA ASP A 103 -1.44 -26.20 -17.01
C ASP A 103 -1.89 -26.43 -15.55
N LEU A 104 -3.20 -26.37 -15.32
CA LEU A 104 -3.84 -26.80 -14.08
C LEU A 104 -4.16 -28.29 -14.18
N VAL A 105 -3.28 -29.13 -13.62
CA VAL A 105 -3.41 -30.58 -13.67
C VAL A 105 -3.81 -31.14 -12.32
N THR A 106 -4.88 -31.93 -12.31
CA THR A 106 -5.35 -32.74 -11.16
C THR A 106 -5.57 -34.17 -11.67
N ASP A 107 -5.11 -35.19 -10.93
CA ASP A 107 -5.24 -36.61 -11.31
C ASP A 107 -4.91 -36.93 -12.79
N GLN A 108 -3.80 -36.35 -13.28
CA GLN A 108 -3.30 -36.43 -14.66
C GLN A 108 -4.19 -35.77 -15.74
N LYS A 109 -5.32 -35.14 -15.35
CA LYS A 109 -6.24 -34.40 -16.21
C LYS A 109 -5.93 -32.89 -16.20
N ASN A 110 -5.80 -32.28 -17.38
CA ASN A 110 -5.72 -30.82 -17.52
C ASN A 110 -7.14 -30.21 -17.44
N ILE A 111 -7.39 -29.39 -16.41
CA ILE A 111 -8.68 -28.72 -16.14
C ILE A 111 -8.65 -27.21 -16.39
N GLY A 112 -7.56 -26.68 -16.97
CA GLY A 112 -7.38 -25.25 -17.20
C GLY A 112 -5.92 -24.85 -17.29
N GLN A 113 -5.66 -23.55 -17.28
CA GLN A 113 -4.31 -22.99 -17.31
C GLN A 113 -4.13 -21.87 -16.29
N TYR A 114 -2.89 -21.68 -15.85
CA TYR A 114 -2.48 -20.54 -15.06
C TYR A 114 -1.52 -19.64 -15.83
N PHE A 115 -1.62 -18.34 -15.57
CA PHE A 115 -0.82 -17.27 -16.14
C PHE A 115 -0.27 -16.42 -15.01
N ILE A 116 1.05 -16.27 -14.96
CA ILE A 116 1.77 -15.44 -13.99
C ILE A 116 2.39 -14.30 -14.78
N THR A 117 2.09 -13.07 -14.36
CA THR A 117 2.50 -11.84 -15.05
C THR A 117 3.44 -11.02 -14.17
N ALA A 118 4.68 -10.85 -14.60
CA ALA A 118 5.72 -10.12 -13.88
C ALA A 118 5.50 -8.59 -13.87
N LYS A 119 4.70 -8.08 -14.82
CA LYS A 119 4.40 -6.64 -14.91
C LYS A 119 3.46 -6.14 -13.80
N ASP A 120 2.47 -6.94 -13.40
CA ASP A 120 1.47 -6.58 -12.38
C ASP A 120 1.46 -7.52 -11.17
N ASN A 121 2.38 -8.49 -11.12
CA ASN A 121 2.63 -9.38 -9.99
C ASN A 121 1.42 -10.30 -9.67
N LYS A 122 0.65 -10.71 -10.68
CA LYS A 122 -0.56 -11.54 -10.51
C LYS A 122 -0.39 -12.96 -11.01
N LEU A 123 -1.09 -13.87 -10.36
CA LEU A 123 -1.42 -15.22 -10.81
C LEU A 123 -2.90 -15.24 -11.22
N LYS A 124 -3.20 -15.57 -12.48
CA LYS A 124 -4.55 -15.76 -12.99
C LYS A 124 -4.77 -17.24 -13.36
N LEU A 125 -5.87 -17.82 -12.91
CA LEU A 125 -6.38 -19.12 -13.35
C LEU A 125 -7.46 -18.92 -14.42
N ILE A 126 -7.54 -19.84 -15.38
CA ILE A 126 -8.61 -19.94 -16.38
C ILE A 126 -8.98 -21.42 -16.52
N PHE A 127 -10.23 -21.78 -16.23
CA PHE A 127 -10.68 -23.18 -16.30
C PHE A 127 -11.17 -23.55 -17.72
N ASN A 128 -11.03 -24.82 -18.10
CA ASN A 128 -11.51 -25.36 -19.38
C ASN A 128 -12.79 -26.22 -19.16
N ASP A 129 -13.31 -26.83 -20.22
CA ASP A 129 -14.49 -27.72 -20.19
C ASP A 129 -14.32 -28.96 -19.29
N GLN A 130 -13.09 -29.36 -19.01
CA GLN A 130 -12.80 -30.54 -18.19
C GLN A 130 -13.05 -30.32 -16.69
N VAL A 131 -13.18 -29.06 -16.23
CA VAL A 131 -13.39 -28.70 -14.82
C VAL A 131 -14.74 -29.19 -14.27
N GLU A 132 -15.79 -29.21 -15.12
CA GLU A 132 -17.17 -29.52 -14.71
C GLU A 132 -17.33 -30.96 -14.19
N ASN A 133 -16.34 -31.81 -14.48
CA ASN A 133 -16.26 -33.20 -14.06
C ASN A 133 -15.09 -33.42 -13.06
N SER A 134 -14.71 -32.41 -12.28
CA SER A 134 -13.51 -32.44 -11.43
C SER A 134 -13.75 -31.79 -10.05
N LYS A 135 -14.71 -32.36 -9.32
CA LYS A 135 -14.94 -32.12 -7.88
C LYS A 135 -13.69 -32.47 -7.05
N ASP A 136 -13.43 -31.72 -5.98
CA ASP A 136 -12.26 -31.84 -5.09
C ASP A 136 -10.89 -31.81 -5.82
N ALA A 137 -10.87 -31.30 -7.06
CA ALA A 137 -9.67 -31.06 -7.83
C ALA A 137 -8.72 -30.15 -7.07
N LYS A 138 -7.42 -30.51 -7.06
CA LYS A 138 -6.41 -29.80 -6.30
C LYS A 138 -5.03 -29.92 -6.92
N GLY A 139 -4.19 -28.93 -6.66
CA GLY A 139 -2.84 -28.91 -7.19
C GLY A 139 -1.94 -27.90 -6.48
N LYS A 140 -0.75 -27.73 -7.05
CA LYS A 140 0.27 -26.80 -6.56
C LYS A 140 0.83 -25.98 -7.72
N ILE A 141 1.05 -24.69 -7.48
CA ILE A 141 1.63 -23.76 -8.45
C ILE A 141 2.90 -23.16 -7.82
N LYS A 142 4.04 -23.41 -8.47
CA LYS A 142 5.36 -22.89 -8.05
C LYS A 142 5.71 -21.63 -8.84
N ILE A 143 6.20 -20.61 -8.14
CA ILE A 143 6.53 -19.29 -8.70
C ILE A 143 7.90 -18.83 -8.18
N ASP A 144 8.84 -18.60 -9.09
CA ASP A 144 10.15 -18.03 -8.74
C ASP A 144 10.04 -16.50 -8.64
N THR A 145 10.27 -15.97 -7.45
CA THR A 145 10.17 -14.54 -7.11
C THR A 145 11.50 -14.01 -6.57
N VAL A 146 11.65 -12.69 -6.50
CA VAL A 146 12.78 -12.00 -5.86
C VAL A 146 12.28 -11.28 -4.61
N PHE A 147 12.88 -11.57 -3.46
CA PHE A 147 12.53 -10.93 -2.18
C PHE A 147 13.00 -9.48 -2.17
N ASN A 148 12.05 -8.56 -2.15
CA ASN A 148 12.26 -7.11 -2.19
C ASN A 148 11.23 -6.40 -1.28
N PRO A 149 11.27 -6.62 0.05
CA PRO A 149 10.40 -5.94 0.99
C PRO A 149 10.79 -4.46 1.17
N THR A 150 9.83 -3.63 1.55
CA THR A 150 10.11 -2.32 2.15
C THR A 150 10.42 -2.54 3.63
N LEU A 151 11.66 -2.28 4.05
CA LEU A 151 12.08 -2.36 5.45
C LEU A 151 12.18 -0.97 6.08
N LYS A 152 11.94 -0.90 7.39
CA LYS A 152 12.40 0.19 8.27
C LYS A 152 13.80 -0.12 8.79
N THR A 153 14.49 0.90 9.31
CA THR A 153 15.79 0.72 9.98
C THR A 153 15.65 -0.27 11.15
N GLU A 154 16.64 -1.15 11.31
CA GLU A 154 16.75 -2.13 12.42
C GLU A 154 15.73 -3.29 12.43
N GLU A 155 14.86 -3.44 11.41
CA GLU A 155 13.95 -4.58 11.31
C GLU A 155 14.70 -5.90 11.01
N LYS A 156 14.49 -6.91 11.88
CA LYS A 156 15.14 -8.24 11.79
C LYS A 156 14.28 -9.31 11.12
N SER A 157 12.98 -9.09 11.00
CA SER A 157 12.08 -9.91 10.19
C SER A 157 10.94 -9.05 9.61
N VAL A 158 10.33 -9.53 8.52
CA VAL A 158 9.20 -8.85 7.85
C VAL A 158 8.03 -9.81 7.67
N GLN A 159 6.83 -9.38 8.05
CA GLN A 159 5.62 -10.17 7.87
C GLN A 159 5.01 -9.88 6.48
N ILE A 160 4.89 -10.92 5.66
CA ILE A 160 4.23 -10.89 4.36
C ILE A 160 2.83 -11.48 4.51
N ALA A 161 1.80 -10.69 4.20
CA ALA A 161 0.41 -11.14 4.21
C ALA A 161 -0.01 -11.61 2.80
N PHE A 162 -0.43 -12.87 2.68
CA PHE A 162 -0.90 -13.48 1.44
C PHE A 162 -2.44 -13.55 1.40
N PRO A 163 -3.12 -12.87 0.45
CA PRO A 163 -4.58 -12.83 0.39
C PRO A 163 -5.15 -14.03 -0.37
N LEU A 164 -5.39 -15.13 0.33
CA LEU A 164 -5.94 -16.39 -0.19
C LEU A 164 -7.48 -16.33 -0.30
N GLY A 165 -7.99 -15.31 -0.99
CA GLY A 165 -9.42 -14.98 -1.01
C GLY A 165 -9.88 -14.31 0.30
N THR A 166 -10.84 -14.90 0.99
CA THR A 166 -11.33 -14.42 2.30
C THR A 166 -10.37 -14.70 3.45
N LEU A 167 -9.44 -15.64 3.30
CA LEU A 167 -8.37 -15.94 4.24
C LEU A 167 -7.13 -15.09 3.92
N VAL A 168 -6.45 -14.60 4.96
CA VAL A 168 -5.11 -13.99 4.83
C VAL A 168 -4.12 -14.85 5.61
N GLN A 169 -3.15 -15.46 4.93
CA GLN A 169 -2.07 -16.20 5.58
C GLN A 169 -0.84 -15.30 5.75
N PRO A 170 -0.42 -14.97 6.98
CA PRO A 170 0.86 -14.32 7.22
C PRO A 170 2.02 -15.34 7.14
N ILE A 171 3.14 -14.95 6.56
CA ILE A 171 4.45 -15.60 6.71
C ILE A 171 5.44 -14.56 7.20
N THR A 172 6.14 -14.82 8.29
CA THR A 172 7.20 -13.93 8.79
C THR A 172 8.54 -14.39 8.24
N VAL A 173 9.22 -13.55 7.47
CA VAL A 173 10.52 -13.82 6.87
C VAL A 173 11.61 -13.24 7.75
N PRO A 174 12.48 -14.05 8.38
CA PRO A 174 13.64 -13.54 9.10
C PRO A 174 14.71 -13.05 8.10
N ILE A 175 15.30 -11.89 8.37
CA ILE A 175 16.13 -11.14 7.42
C ILE A 175 17.60 -11.22 7.83
N GLN A 176 18.48 -11.46 6.87
CA GLN A 176 19.91 -11.25 7.10
C GLN A 176 20.23 -9.76 7.00
N VAL A 177 20.32 -9.10 8.16
CA VAL A 177 20.85 -7.74 8.28
C VAL A 177 22.32 -7.75 7.82
N GLU A 178 22.72 -6.79 6.98
CA GLU A 178 24.13 -6.64 6.59
C GLU A 178 24.91 -5.90 7.68
N ASP A 179 25.46 -6.67 8.62
CA ASP A 179 26.39 -6.15 9.62
C ASP A 179 27.57 -5.43 8.95
N SER A 180 27.84 -4.21 9.39
CA SER A 180 28.93 -3.36 8.88
C SER A 180 30.30 -3.76 9.46
N LYS A 181 30.64 -5.04 9.27
CA LYS A 181 31.86 -5.78 9.61
C LYS A 181 32.15 -6.06 11.08
N GLU A 182 32.66 -7.29 11.30
CA GLU A 182 33.62 -7.57 12.36
C GLU A 182 34.94 -6.79 12.11
N ASP A 183 35.49 -6.21 13.17
CA ASP A 183 36.91 -6.43 13.50
C ASP A 183 37.01 -6.58 15.03
N GLY A 184 37.95 -7.40 15.50
CA GLY A 184 37.94 -7.93 16.86
C GLY A 184 39.04 -7.35 17.76
N THR A 185 38.64 -6.75 18.89
CA THR A 185 39.57 -6.54 20.01
C THR A 185 38.94 -6.98 21.33
N LYS A 186 39.42 -8.09 21.88
CA LYS A 186 39.17 -8.44 23.30
C LYS A 186 40.08 -7.60 24.18
N GLN A 187 39.54 -7.04 25.26
CA GLN A 187 40.34 -6.78 26.46
C GLN A 187 39.47 -6.90 27.72
N ASP A 188 39.91 -7.72 28.66
CA ASP A 188 39.22 -7.98 29.92
C ASP A 188 39.28 -6.78 30.89
N THR A 189 38.23 -6.64 31.71
CA THR A 189 38.42 -6.38 33.14
C THR A 189 37.34 -7.03 33.99
N ASN A 190 37.76 -7.94 34.85
CA ASN A 190 36.93 -8.67 35.82
C ASN A 190 36.07 -7.76 36.72
N LYS A 191 34.83 -8.18 37.03
CA LYS A 191 34.55 -8.83 38.33
C LYS A 191 33.15 -9.44 38.50
N GLN A 192 33.14 -10.64 39.09
CA GLN A 192 32.03 -11.27 39.84
C GLN A 192 31.77 -10.45 41.16
N VAL A 193 30.71 -10.63 41.97
CA VAL A 193 29.99 -11.84 42.42
C VAL A 193 28.53 -11.52 42.83
N GLN A 194 27.68 -12.54 42.68
CA GLN A 194 26.36 -12.86 43.29
C GLN A 194 25.86 -12.22 44.61
N ASP A 195 24.52 -12.26 44.71
CA ASP A 195 23.65 -12.70 45.84
C ASP A 195 23.11 -11.78 46.98
N GLN A 196 21.76 -11.75 47.02
CA GLN A 196 20.83 -11.97 48.15
C GLN A 196 20.46 -10.91 49.23
N VAL A 197 19.13 -10.67 49.28
CA VAL A 197 18.22 -10.60 50.45
C VAL A 197 18.38 -9.49 51.50
N ALA A 198 17.37 -8.60 51.62
CA ALA A 198 16.80 -8.13 52.90
C ALA A 198 15.43 -7.41 52.79
N LYS A 199 14.60 -7.58 53.82
CA LYS A 199 13.41 -6.79 54.30
C LYS A 199 13.38 -7.04 55.84
N PRO A 200 12.65 -6.31 56.73
CA PRO A 200 11.65 -5.24 56.51
C PRO A 200 11.69 -4.06 57.54
N THR A 201 10.58 -3.28 57.61
CA THR A 201 10.10 -2.42 58.74
C THR A 201 10.93 -1.19 59.15
N THR A 202 10.39 -0.04 59.59
CA THR A 202 9.00 0.48 59.77
C THR A 202 8.97 2.01 59.39
N ASP A 203 8.16 3.00 59.84
CA ASP A 203 7.03 3.15 60.81
C ASP A 203 6.11 4.36 60.46
N ASN A 204 5.17 4.74 61.34
CA ASN A 204 4.27 5.93 61.28
C ASN A 204 4.55 6.93 62.44
N PRO A 205 4.03 8.19 62.46
CA PRO A 205 2.77 8.48 63.19
C PRO A 205 1.91 9.73 62.78
N GLU A 206 0.58 9.64 63.00
CA GLU A 206 -0.35 10.69 63.55
C GLU A 206 -0.62 12.04 62.80
N GLN A 207 -1.76 12.76 62.96
CA GLN A 207 -3.07 12.53 63.63
C GLN A 207 -4.24 13.30 62.95
N ASN A 208 -5.48 13.18 63.48
CA ASN A 208 -6.76 13.77 62.99
C ASN A 208 -7.35 14.78 64.03
N PRO A 209 -8.48 15.52 63.82
CA PRO A 209 -9.81 14.96 64.20
C PRO A 209 -11.12 15.54 63.57
N ALA A 210 -12.13 14.65 63.40
CA ALA A 210 -13.61 14.86 63.56
C ALA A 210 -14.39 15.80 62.60
N THR A 211 -15.72 15.72 62.40
CA THR A 211 -16.87 15.14 63.18
C THR A 211 -17.92 14.35 62.34
N LYS A 212 -18.93 13.75 63.02
CA LYS A 212 -20.09 12.90 62.57
C LYS A 212 -21.43 13.56 63.03
N PRO A 213 -22.69 13.02 62.93
CA PRO A 213 -23.33 11.89 62.20
C PRO A 213 -24.54 12.34 61.30
N ALA A 214 -25.52 11.57 60.75
CA ALA A 214 -26.16 10.26 61.08
C ALA A 214 -26.91 9.68 59.81
N THR A 215 -26.86 8.37 59.47
CA THR A 215 -27.88 7.27 59.61
C THR A 215 -29.28 7.51 58.97
N ASP A 216 -30.03 6.53 58.38
CA ASP A 216 -30.07 5.04 58.49
C ASP A 216 -30.43 4.27 57.16
N ASN A 217 -30.63 2.94 57.25
CA ASN A 217 -30.96 1.91 56.21
C ASN A 217 -31.98 0.88 56.85
N PRO A 218 -32.49 -0.25 56.28
CA PRO A 218 -32.53 -0.83 54.90
C PRO A 218 -33.93 -1.35 54.42
N GLU A 219 -33.93 -1.99 53.24
CA GLU A 219 -34.81 -3.02 52.62
C GLU A 219 -36.04 -3.63 53.35
N GLN A 220 -37.13 -3.93 52.60
CA GLN A 220 -37.68 -5.31 52.43
C GLN A 220 -38.79 -5.43 51.35
N ASN A 221 -39.19 -6.68 51.03
CA ASN A 221 -40.12 -7.09 49.97
C ASN A 221 -41.07 -8.22 50.48
N PRO A 222 -42.38 -8.24 50.12
CA PRO A 222 -43.09 -9.52 49.95
C PRO A 222 -44.16 -9.53 48.82
N ALA A 223 -44.84 -10.68 48.63
CA ALA A 223 -45.72 -10.96 47.47
C ALA A 223 -47.12 -11.53 47.83
N THR A 224 -47.81 -12.10 46.81
CA THR A 224 -48.88 -13.14 46.81
C THR A 224 -50.41 -12.83 46.86
N LYS A 225 -51.09 -13.13 45.73
CA LYS A 225 -52.31 -14.00 45.55
C LYS A 225 -53.75 -13.39 45.80
N PRO A 226 -54.90 -14.06 45.48
CA PRO A 226 -55.55 -13.98 44.14
C PRO A 226 -57.12 -13.85 44.06
N ALA A 227 -57.61 -13.63 42.83
CA ALA A 227 -58.82 -14.15 42.14
C ALA A 227 -60.27 -13.93 42.66
N ALA A 228 -61.18 -13.54 41.74
CA ALA A 228 -62.62 -13.93 41.70
C ALA A 228 -63.28 -13.63 40.32
N ASP A 229 -64.03 -14.61 39.79
CA ASP A 229 -65.22 -14.63 38.90
C ASP A 229 -65.45 -13.76 37.63
N ASN A 230 -66.35 -14.31 36.80
CA ASN A 230 -66.92 -13.86 35.51
C ASN A 230 -68.45 -14.09 35.60
N PRO A 231 -69.34 -13.34 34.91
CA PRO A 231 -69.79 -13.82 33.60
C PRO A 231 -70.16 -12.75 32.54
N GLU A 232 -69.94 -13.15 31.28
CA GLU A 232 -70.65 -12.83 30.03
C GLU A 232 -71.54 -11.57 29.91
N GLN A 233 -71.28 -10.79 28.85
CA GLN A 233 -72.34 -10.52 27.88
C GLN A 233 -71.79 -10.40 26.45
N ASN A 234 -72.37 -11.16 25.51
CA ASN A 234 -72.02 -11.11 24.09
C ASN A 234 -72.87 -10.05 23.35
N LEU A 235 -72.23 -9.21 22.53
CA LEU A 235 -72.82 -8.55 21.38
C LEU A 235 -71.73 -8.38 20.31
N ALA A 236 -71.97 -8.87 19.11
CA ALA A 236 -70.97 -8.93 18.04
C ALA A 236 -71.16 -7.81 17.00
N SER A 237 -70.04 -7.30 16.48
CA SER A 237 -69.97 -6.56 15.21
C SER A 237 -68.70 -6.97 14.47
N ASP A 238 -68.72 -6.86 13.13
CA ASP A 238 -67.74 -7.51 12.24
C ASP A 238 -66.26 -7.16 12.50
N PRO A 239 -65.33 -8.10 12.26
CA PRO A 239 -63.91 -7.82 12.27
C PRO A 239 -63.51 -7.04 11.01
N ALA A 240 -63.21 -5.75 11.15
CA ALA A 240 -62.34 -5.09 10.20
C ALA A 240 -60.94 -5.75 10.24
N GLU A 241 -60.35 -6.05 9.09
CA GLU A 241 -58.99 -6.61 9.02
C GLU A 241 -57.94 -5.56 9.41
N ILE A 242 -57.75 -5.36 10.71
CA ILE A 242 -56.61 -4.61 11.24
C ILE A 242 -55.37 -5.52 11.14
N THR A 243 -54.78 -5.60 9.95
CA THR A 243 -53.48 -6.26 9.73
C THR A 243 -52.36 -5.43 10.35
N ASN A 244 -52.28 -5.45 11.69
CA ASN A 244 -51.23 -4.83 12.49
C ASN A 244 -49.92 -5.62 12.35
N SER A 245 -49.36 -5.66 11.13
CA SER A 245 -47.95 -5.96 10.94
C SER A 245 -47.15 -4.81 11.55
N GLY A 246 -46.34 -5.09 12.56
CA GLY A 246 -45.41 -4.11 13.10
C GLY A 246 -44.35 -3.68 12.07
N PRO A 247 -43.54 -2.65 12.40
CA PRO A 247 -42.50 -2.08 11.54
C PRO A 247 -41.73 -3.09 10.67
N LYS A 248 -41.87 -2.97 9.35
CA LYS A 248 -41.16 -3.83 8.37
C LYS A 248 -39.94 -3.12 7.79
N GLN A 249 -38.96 -3.92 7.38
CA GLN A 249 -37.84 -3.42 6.59
C GLN A 249 -38.27 -3.24 5.12
N ILE A 250 -37.98 -2.08 4.55
CA ILE A 250 -38.03 -1.83 3.10
C ILE A 250 -36.82 -2.54 2.47
N THR A 251 -37.08 -3.52 1.60
CA THR A 251 -36.03 -4.32 0.93
C THR A 251 -35.68 -3.82 -0.46
N THR A 252 -36.54 -3.03 -1.10
CA THR A 252 -36.26 -2.33 -2.35
C THR A 252 -35.29 -1.18 -2.09
N ASN A 253 -34.29 -0.99 -2.97
CA ASN A 253 -33.38 0.15 -2.83
C ASN A 253 -34.08 1.47 -3.20
N ILE A 254 -34.13 2.39 -2.23
CA ILE A 254 -34.79 3.70 -2.35
C ILE A 254 -33.83 4.85 -2.71
N LEU A 255 -32.51 4.62 -2.70
CA LEU A 255 -31.51 5.66 -2.95
C LEU A 255 -31.40 5.93 -4.46
N THR A 256 -31.70 7.16 -4.89
CA THR A 256 -31.80 7.55 -6.31
C THR A 256 -30.54 8.20 -6.84
N GLY A 257 -29.65 8.67 -5.96
CA GLY A 257 -28.42 9.38 -6.33
C GLY A 257 -27.58 9.78 -5.13
N VAL A 258 -26.36 10.23 -5.39
CA VAL A 258 -25.43 10.70 -4.37
C VAL A 258 -24.56 11.84 -4.91
N LYS A 259 -24.23 12.78 -4.02
CA LYS A 259 -23.29 13.88 -4.24
C LYS A 259 -22.27 13.90 -3.10
N LEU A 260 -20.99 14.02 -3.46
CA LEU A 260 -19.85 14.01 -2.55
C LEU A 260 -19.07 15.32 -2.72
N THR A 261 -18.86 16.05 -1.63
CA THR A 261 -18.19 17.37 -1.64
C THR A 261 -17.27 17.57 -0.44
N ASP A 262 -16.42 18.58 -0.51
CA ASP A 262 -15.71 19.09 0.66
C ASP A 262 -16.66 19.74 1.67
N LYS A 263 -16.11 20.13 2.84
CA LYS A 263 -16.84 20.82 3.91
C LYS A 263 -17.57 22.10 3.47
N ASP A 264 -17.12 22.77 2.39
CA ASP A 264 -17.67 24.04 1.89
C ASP A 264 -18.66 23.81 0.73
N GLY A 265 -18.98 22.55 0.40
CA GLY A 265 -19.94 22.19 -0.63
C GLY A 265 -19.38 22.09 -2.05
N LYS A 266 -18.06 22.18 -2.24
CA LYS A 266 -17.45 22.07 -3.58
C LYS A 266 -17.16 20.60 -3.91
N PRO A 267 -17.36 20.15 -5.17
CA PRO A 267 -16.95 18.82 -5.58
C PRO A 267 -15.44 18.62 -5.41
N PHE A 268 -15.03 17.37 -5.20
CA PHE A 268 -13.61 17.00 -5.33
C PHE A 268 -13.22 16.97 -6.81
N THR A 269 -12.13 17.63 -7.15
CA THR A 269 -11.63 17.80 -8.53
C THR A 269 -10.10 17.80 -8.53
N GLU A 270 -9.46 17.88 -9.70
CA GLU A 270 -8.00 17.97 -9.81
C GLU A 270 -7.39 19.19 -9.08
N ASP A 271 -8.13 20.30 -9.02
CA ASP A 271 -7.73 21.50 -8.26
C ASP A 271 -8.19 21.44 -6.78
N ASN A 272 -9.25 20.65 -6.48
CA ASN A 272 -9.81 20.48 -5.14
C ASN A 272 -9.59 19.05 -4.60
N ARG A 273 -8.33 18.58 -4.62
CA ARG A 273 -7.94 17.24 -4.14
C ARG A 273 -7.90 17.18 -2.59
N PRO A 274 -8.59 16.23 -1.94
CA PRO A 274 -8.58 16.06 -0.49
C PRO A 274 -7.34 15.32 0.03
N SER A 275 -7.07 15.40 1.33
CA SER A 275 -6.21 14.44 2.05
C SER A 275 -7.04 13.23 2.52
N THR A 276 -6.38 12.11 2.85
CA THR A 276 -7.06 10.87 3.27
C THR A 276 -7.79 10.94 4.63
N ASP A 277 -7.67 12.07 5.32
CA ASP A 277 -8.30 12.46 6.58
C ASP A 277 -9.08 13.79 6.45
N SER A 278 -9.43 14.21 5.23
CA SER A 278 -10.21 15.44 5.04
C SER A 278 -11.71 15.27 5.37
N PRO A 279 -12.37 16.30 5.95
CA PRO A 279 -13.81 16.33 6.08
C PRO A 279 -14.53 16.33 4.72
N ALA A 280 -15.62 15.58 4.65
CA ALA A 280 -16.47 15.45 3.46
C ALA A 280 -17.95 15.55 3.83
N ASN A 281 -18.75 16.14 2.94
CA ASN A 281 -20.20 16.09 2.99
C ASN A 281 -20.70 15.07 1.96
N ILE A 282 -21.63 14.20 2.36
CA ILE A 282 -22.31 13.22 1.50
C ILE A 282 -23.79 13.56 1.50
N GLU A 283 -24.39 13.68 0.32
CA GLU A 283 -25.80 14.00 0.14
C GLU A 283 -26.43 12.91 -0.73
N PHE A 284 -27.27 12.07 -0.14
CA PHE A 284 -28.06 11.06 -0.85
C PHE A 284 -29.43 11.63 -1.21
N THR A 285 -29.86 11.45 -2.46
CA THR A 285 -31.26 11.63 -2.85
C THR A 285 -31.97 10.27 -2.76
N TRP A 286 -33.25 10.24 -2.40
CA TRP A 286 -34.03 9.01 -2.30
C TRP A 286 -35.52 9.24 -2.64
N GLU A 287 -36.25 8.16 -2.93
CA GLU A 287 -37.69 8.16 -3.26
C GLU A 287 -38.46 7.01 -2.58
N LEU A 288 -39.71 7.23 -2.18
CA LEU A 288 -40.65 6.21 -1.70
C LEU A 288 -41.87 6.12 -2.63
N LEU A 289 -41.88 5.14 -3.54
CA LEU A 289 -42.98 4.95 -4.47
C LEU A 289 -44.24 4.43 -3.76
N LYS A 290 -45.42 4.93 -4.15
CA LYS A 290 -46.73 4.53 -3.61
C LYS A 290 -46.96 3.02 -3.62
N SER A 291 -46.40 2.31 -4.61
CA SER A 291 -46.47 0.85 -4.74
C SER A 291 -45.78 0.08 -3.61
N MET A 292 -44.91 0.71 -2.81
CA MET A 292 -44.24 0.09 -1.67
C MET A 292 -45.15 -0.05 -0.44
N ASN A 293 -46.24 0.71 -0.37
CA ASN A 293 -47.17 0.78 0.77
C ASN A 293 -46.41 0.88 2.11
N VAL A 294 -45.59 1.92 2.24
CA VAL A 294 -44.79 2.21 3.44
C VAL A 294 -45.73 2.69 4.57
N LYS A 295 -45.42 2.32 5.80
CA LYS A 295 -46.19 2.60 7.01
C LYS A 295 -45.36 3.23 8.11
N SER A 296 -46.01 3.88 9.05
CA SER A 296 -45.35 4.52 10.19
C SER A 296 -44.50 3.51 10.98
N GLY A 297 -43.21 3.83 11.15
CA GLY A 297 -42.20 2.97 11.77
C GLY A 297 -41.43 2.07 10.79
N ASP A 298 -41.86 1.92 9.54
CA ASP A 298 -41.09 1.17 8.53
C ASP A 298 -39.72 1.80 8.30
N TYR A 299 -38.75 0.97 7.91
CA TYR A 299 -37.35 1.39 7.86
C TYR A 299 -36.56 0.84 6.67
N TYR A 300 -35.66 1.65 6.12
CA TYR A 300 -34.69 1.26 5.11
C TYR A 300 -33.28 1.23 5.72
N ILE A 301 -32.46 0.26 5.32
CA ILE A 301 -31.08 0.10 5.81
C ILE A 301 -30.11 0.01 4.63
N PHE A 302 -29.02 0.75 4.71
CA PHE A 302 -27.86 0.61 3.83
C PHE A 302 -26.57 0.85 4.61
N ASP A 303 -25.44 0.38 4.07
CA ASP A 303 -24.12 0.58 4.67
C ASP A 303 -23.36 1.69 3.93
N LEU A 304 -22.79 2.62 4.70
CA LEU A 304 -21.95 3.69 4.18
C LEU A 304 -20.58 3.13 3.74
N PRO A 305 -19.97 3.63 2.66
CA PRO A 305 -18.68 3.12 2.21
C PRO A 305 -17.59 3.29 3.27
N LYS A 306 -16.80 2.24 3.52
CA LYS A 306 -15.72 2.19 4.53
C LYS A 306 -14.65 3.29 4.38
N HIS A 307 -14.61 3.92 3.21
CA HIS A 307 -13.86 5.15 2.91
C HIS A 307 -14.24 6.36 3.79
N PHE A 308 -15.33 6.29 4.56
CA PHE A 308 -15.79 7.34 5.48
C PHE A 308 -15.80 6.85 6.93
N LYS A 309 -15.65 7.79 7.87
CA LYS A 309 -15.43 7.51 9.29
C LYS A 309 -16.50 8.13 10.18
N ILE A 310 -17.29 7.29 10.85
CA ILE A 310 -18.36 7.73 11.75
C ILE A 310 -17.87 7.69 13.21
N TYR A 311 -17.40 8.84 13.69
CA TYR A 311 -16.83 8.99 15.04
C TYR A 311 -17.86 8.74 16.17
N ASN A 312 -19.10 9.16 15.96
CA ASN A 312 -20.20 9.08 16.92
C ASN A 312 -21.48 8.65 16.21
N THR A 313 -22.38 7.96 16.93
CA THR A 313 -23.70 7.62 16.39
C THR A 313 -24.46 8.90 16.06
N ILE A 314 -24.87 9.06 14.81
CA ILE A 314 -25.70 10.17 14.35
C ILE A 314 -27.17 9.79 14.58
N ASN A 315 -27.99 10.73 15.02
CA ASN A 315 -29.45 10.66 14.96
C ASN A 315 -29.95 12.04 14.52
N SER A 316 -30.80 12.09 13.49
CA SER A 316 -31.28 13.32 12.87
C SER A 316 -32.67 13.10 12.27
N PRO A 317 -33.56 14.10 12.23
CA PRO A 317 -34.76 14.04 11.42
C PRO A 317 -34.43 13.83 9.93
N LEU A 318 -35.36 13.19 9.22
CA LEU A 318 -35.47 13.18 7.77
C LEU A 318 -36.51 14.23 7.34
N TYR A 319 -36.26 14.85 6.19
CA TYR A 319 -37.16 15.80 5.55
C TYR A 319 -37.40 15.43 4.09
N ASP A 320 -38.58 15.75 3.58
CA ASP A 320 -38.88 15.70 2.15
C ASP A 320 -38.27 16.91 1.40
N SER A 321 -38.59 17.05 0.10
CA SER A 321 -38.18 18.20 -0.71
C SER A 321 -38.82 19.54 -0.32
N GLU A 322 -39.87 19.55 0.50
CA GLU A 322 -40.59 20.76 0.97
C GLU A 322 -40.25 21.12 2.43
N ASN A 323 -39.34 20.36 3.07
CA ASN A 323 -38.92 20.50 4.46
C ASN A 323 -39.99 20.07 5.49
N ASN A 324 -40.91 19.18 5.13
CA ASN A 324 -41.81 18.51 6.07
C ASN A 324 -41.08 17.37 6.80
N PRO A 325 -41.32 17.15 8.11
CA PRO A 325 -40.68 16.07 8.87
C PRO A 325 -41.34 14.72 8.59
N ILE A 326 -40.60 13.80 7.98
CA ILE A 326 -41.11 12.52 7.45
C ILE A 326 -40.58 11.27 8.18
N GLY A 327 -39.80 11.47 9.25
CA GLY A 327 -39.11 10.39 9.94
C GLY A 327 -37.77 10.82 10.53
N ASN A 328 -36.92 9.85 10.82
CA ASN A 328 -35.57 10.02 11.36
C ASN A 328 -34.58 9.14 10.60
N PHE A 329 -33.30 9.50 10.62
CA PHE A 329 -32.23 8.56 10.29
C PHE A 329 -31.21 8.47 11.42
N THR A 330 -30.65 7.28 11.57
CA THR A 330 -29.50 7.02 12.45
C THR A 330 -28.33 6.49 11.64
N VAL A 331 -27.10 6.82 12.06
CA VAL A 331 -25.88 6.23 11.50
C VAL A 331 -25.01 5.71 12.62
N THR A 332 -24.69 4.42 12.61
CA THR A 332 -23.83 3.78 13.63
C THR A 332 -22.34 3.97 13.32
N LYS A 333 -21.46 3.68 14.29
CA LYS A 333 -20.00 3.86 14.14
C LYS A 333 -19.37 2.94 13.09
N ASP A 334 -19.98 1.79 12.82
CA ASP A 334 -19.64 0.86 11.74
C ASP A 334 -20.14 1.31 10.35
N GLY A 335 -20.87 2.42 10.28
CA GLY A 335 -21.34 3.02 9.02
C GLY A 335 -22.73 2.60 8.58
N LYS A 336 -23.45 1.77 9.34
CA LYS A 336 -24.81 1.37 9.02
C LYS A 336 -25.77 2.54 9.18
N VAL A 337 -26.48 2.87 8.11
CA VAL A 337 -27.53 3.90 8.06
C VAL A 337 -28.89 3.22 8.14
N THR A 338 -29.69 3.62 9.12
CA THR A 338 -31.10 3.19 9.25
C THR A 338 -31.98 4.43 9.13
N MET A 339 -32.78 4.49 8.07
CA MET A 339 -33.85 5.48 7.87
C MET A 339 -35.16 4.90 8.39
N THR A 340 -35.92 5.62 9.19
CA THR A 340 -37.21 5.18 9.76
C THR A 340 -38.26 6.26 9.52
N PHE A 341 -39.35 5.89 8.87
CA PHE A 341 -40.39 6.83 8.42
C PHE A 341 -41.51 6.98 9.47
N ASN A 342 -42.19 8.13 9.47
CA ASN A 342 -43.36 8.37 10.32
C ASN A 342 -44.67 8.17 9.53
N ASP A 343 -45.78 8.62 10.10
CA ASP A 343 -47.14 8.59 9.55
C ASP A 343 -47.34 9.45 8.28
N TYR A 344 -46.48 10.45 8.03
CA TYR A 344 -46.59 11.34 6.86
C TYR A 344 -46.65 10.59 5.52
N VAL A 345 -45.90 9.49 5.40
CA VAL A 345 -45.81 8.67 4.17
C VAL A 345 -47.07 7.86 3.86
N GLU A 346 -48.03 7.81 4.80
CA GLU A 346 -49.32 7.16 4.58
C GLU A 346 -50.35 8.07 3.91
N GLU A 347 -50.25 9.38 4.16
CA GLU A 347 -51.09 10.42 3.54
C GLU A 347 -50.48 10.96 2.24
N HIS A 348 -49.14 10.99 2.14
CA HIS A 348 -48.40 11.54 1.01
C HIS A 348 -47.75 10.41 0.18
N PRO A 349 -48.30 10.06 -1.00
CA PRO A 349 -47.68 9.09 -1.89
C PRO A 349 -46.49 9.69 -2.66
N ASP A 350 -45.57 8.83 -3.11
CA ASP A 350 -44.49 9.17 -4.05
C ASP A 350 -43.52 10.26 -3.52
N VAL A 351 -43.23 10.21 -2.20
CA VAL A 351 -42.36 11.15 -1.47
C VAL A 351 -40.91 11.06 -1.95
N VAL A 352 -40.25 12.20 -2.11
CA VAL A 352 -38.80 12.31 -2.38
C VAL A 352 -38.13 13.20 -1.33
N GLY A 353 -36.84 12.99 -1.10
CA GLY A 353 -36.08 13.85 -0.20
C GLY A 353 -34.58 13.58 -0.19
N ASN A 354 -33.91 14.15 0.81
CA ASN A 354 -32.45 14.18 0.91
C ASN A 354 -31.99 13.66 2.28
N LEU A 355 -30.83 13.00 2.31
CA LEU A 355 -30.13 12.60 3.53
C LEU A 355 -28.69 13.13 3.46
N GLN A 356 -28.37 14.12 4.30
CA GLN A 356 -27.04 14.74 4.36
C GLN A 356 -26.23 14.22 5.56
N LEU A 357 -25.01 13.74 5.29
CA LEU A 357 -24.03 13.32 6.29
C LEU A 357 -22.80 14.22 6.22
N LYS A 358 -22.34 14.70 7.38
CA LYS A 358 -21.05 15.37 7.54
C LYS A 358 -20.09 14.39 8.21
N THR A 359 -19.01 14.03 7.52
CA THR A 359 -18.10 12.94 7.89
C THR A 359 -16.66 13.31 7.53
N GLU A 360 -15.75 12.35 7.65
CA GLU A 360 -14.33 12.48 7.36
C GLU A 360 -13.88 11.25 6.58
N PHE A 361 -12.92 11.43 5.66
CA PHE A 361 -12.30 10.31 4.97
C PHE A 361 -11.55 9.39 5.94
N ASN A 362 -11.68 8.08 5.72
CA ASN A 362 -11.12 7.06 6.59
C ASN A 362 -9.71 6.66 6.13
N LYS A 363 -8.73 7.41 6.63
CA LYS A 363 -7.28 7.17 6.44
C LYS A 363 -6.81 5.75 6.78
N ALA A 364 -7.55 5.01 7.62
CA ALA A 364 -7.23 3.62 7.94
C ALA A 364 -7.65 2.63 6.84
N GLU A 365 -8.49 3.03 5.89
CA GLU A 365 -8.95 2.19 4.78
C GLU A 365 -8.44 2.64 3.41
N ILE A 366 -8.31 3.95 3.19
CA ILE A 366 -7.75 4.50 1.95
C ILE A 366 -6.26 4.15 1.86
N LYS A 367 -5.91 3.25 0.93
CA LYS A 367 -4.57 2.64 0.78
C LYS A 367 -4.18 2.52 -0.70
N GLY A 368 -2.88 2.52 -0.98
CA GLY A 368 -2.38 2.36 -2.35
C GLY A 368 -2.48 3.63 -3.18
N THR A 369 -3.04 3.52 -4.39
CA THR A 369 -3.09 4.62 -5.38
C THR A 369 -3.77 5.88 -4.85
N THR A 370 -3.31 7.06 -5.28
CA THR A 370 -3.99 8.33 -4.93
C THR A 370 -5.43 8.34 -5.39
N THR A 371 -5.69 7.79 -6.57
CA THR A 371 -7.02 7.66 -7.14
C THR A 371 -7.70 6.44 -6.53
N GLN A 372 -8.91 6.65 -6.01
CA GLN A 372 -9.76 5.66 -5.37
C GLN A 372 -11.16 5.73 -5.98
N GLU A 373 -11.78 4.58 -6.21
CA GLU A 373 -13.19 4.49 -6.59
C GLU A 373 -14.03 4.23 -5.34
N ILE A 374 -14.90 5.18 -4.99
CA ILE A 374 -15.78 5.07 -3.82
C ILE A 374 -17.16 4.61 -4.31
N PRO A 375 -17.53 3.31 -4.17
CA PRO A 375 -18.84 2.82 -4.57
C PRO A 375 -19.91 3.31 -3.59
N PHE A 376 -21.12 3.57 -4.08
CA PHE A 376 -22.30 3.95 -3.31
C PHE A 376 -23.51 3.08 -3.69
N PRO A 377 -24.34 2.66 -2.72
CA PRO A 377 -25.42 1.70 -2.95
C PRO A 377 -26.69 2.36 -3.55
N ILE A 378 -26.57 2.93 -4.75
CA ILE A 378 -27.67 3.58 -5.48
C ILE A 378 -28.50 2.54 -6.24
N LYS A 379 -29.82 2.78 -6.39
CA LYS A 379 -30.71 1.89 -7.13
C LYS A 379 -30.33 1.80 -8.62
N ASP A 380 -30.66 0.68 -9.23
CA ASP A 380 -30.57 0.41 -10.68
C ASP A 380 -29.17 0.53 -11.34
N LYS A 381 -28.12 0.98 -10.63
CA LYS A 381 -26.78 1.26 -11.17
C LYS A 381 -25.67 1.11 -10.13
N ASP A 382 -24.56 0.50 -10.52
CA ASP A 382 -23.29 0.62 -9.81
C ASP A 382 -22.77 2.07 -9.92
N VAL A 383 -22.97 2.89 -8.89
CA VAL A 383 -22.49 4.27 -8.84
C VAL A 383 -21.22 4.33 -8.00
N SER A 384 -20.09 4.65 -8.63
CA SER A 384 -18.85 5.01 -7.96
C SER A 384 -18.49 6.47 -8.19
N ILE A 385 -17.87 7.11 -7.20
CA ILE A 385 -17.25 8.43 -7.34
C ILE A 385 -15.74 8.28 -7.22
N THR A 386 -15.03 8.60 -8.31
CA THR A 386 -13.57 8.73 -8.34
C THR A 386 -13.13 9.90 -7.44
N VAL A 387 -12.22 9.64 -6.50
CA VAL A 387 -11.56 10.67 -5.69
C VAL A 387 -10.05 10.49 -5.79
N ASP A 388 -9.32 11.55 -6.15
CA ASP A 388 -7.86 11.53 -6.23
C ASP A 388 -7.22 12.31 -5.06
N PHE A 389 -6.70 11.58 -4.10
CA PHE A 389 -6.16 12.09 -2.85
C PHE A 389 -4.75 12.68 -3.01
N LYS A 390 -4.43 13.70 -2.21
CA LYS A 390 -3.07 14.23 -2.08
C LYS A 390 -2.18 13.22 -1.34
N PRO A 391 -1.01 12.81 -1.91
CA PRO A 391 0.00 12.02 -1.21
C PRO A 391 0.44 12.69 0.10
N ASN A 392 0.50 11.92 1.18
CA ASN A 392 1.01 12.37 2.48
C ASN A 392 2.56 12.45 2.50
N VAL A 393 3.13 13.37 1.74
CA VAL A 393 4.60 13.56 1.64
C VAL A 393 5.10 14.71 2.50
N GLN A 394 6.24 14.52 3.17
CA GLN A 394 6.89 15.60 3.94
C GLN A 394 7.47 16.70 3.02
N THR A 395 7.92 16.33 1.82
CA THR A 395 8.41 17.27 0.81
C THR A 395 7.94 16.86 -0.59
N ALA A 396 7.60 17.85 -1.43
CA ALA A 396 7.25 17.62 -2.84
C ALA A 396 8.47 17.31 -3.72
N THR A 397 9.69 17.49 -3.20
CA THR A 397 10.97 17.20 -3.88
C THR A 397 11.96 16.58 -2.89
N ASN A 398 12.75 15.62 -3.33
CA ASN A 398 13.84 14.99 -2.56
C ASN A 398 15.09 14.84 -3.44
N LYS A 399 16.29 14.81 -2.84
CA LYS A 399 17.56 14.57 -3.53
C LYS A 399 18.46 13.65 -2.71
N LYS A 400 19.03 12.63 -3.36
CA LYS A 400 20.03 11.72 -2.77
C LYS A 400 21.26 11.65 -3.68
N GLY A 401 22.44 11.59 -3.07
CA GLY A 401 23.66 11.18 -3.75
C GLY A 401 24.20 9.89 -3.14
N LEU A 402 24.74 9.00 -3.97
CA LEU A 402 25.40 7.76 -3.55
C LEU A 402 26.74 7.61 -4.28
N PRO A 403 27.88 7.56 -3.56
CA PRO A 403 29.19 7.36 -4.19
C PRO A 403 29.29 5.96 -4.81
N ASP A 404 30.05 5.82 -5.91
CA ASP A 404 30.27 4.53 -6.58
C ASP A 404 31.00 3.50 -5.70
N ARG A 405 31.73 3.97 -4.69
CA ARG A 405 32.41 3.17 -3.65
C ARG A 405 32.70 4.04 -2.41
N PRO A 406 32.80 3.45 -1.21
CA PRO A 406 33.01 4.19 0.04
C PRO A 406 34.42 4.78 0.21
N ILE A 407 35.44 4.22 -0.47
CA ILE A 407 36.83 4.68 -0.42
C ILE A 407 37.39 4.74 -1.84
N ASN A 408 38.06 5.84 -2.18
CA ASN A 408 38.54 6.19 -3.52
C ASN A 408 37.40 6.39 -4.52
N THR A 409 36.32 7.03 -4.07
CA THR A 409 35.19 7.43 -4.93
C THR A 409 35.68 8.15 -6.17
N ASN A 410 35.17 7.71 -7.32
CA ASN A 410 35.39 8.28 -8.64
C ASN A 410 34.13 8.97 -9.17
N GLU A 411 32.95 8.45 -8.84
CA GLU A 411 31.68 8.91 -9.38
C GLU A 411 30.60 8.96 -8.29
N ILE A 412 29.64 9.88 -8.44
CA ILE A 412 28.51 10.04 -7.53
C ILE A 412 27.24 9.92 -8.36
N ASN A 413 26.42 8.93 -8.00
CA ASN A 413 25.11 8.69 -8.58
C ASN A 413 24.11 9.59 -7.86
N TRP A 414 23.43 10.48 -8.59
CA TRP A 414 22.41 11.36 -8.02
C TRP A 414 21.02 10.88 -8.45
N THR A 415 20.10 10.91 -7.50
CA THR A 415 18.67 10.70 -7.72
C THR A 415 17.91 11.91 -7.19
N VAL A 416 17.01 12.46 -7.99
CA VAL A 416 16.08 13.52 -7.60
C VAL A 416 14.66 13.02 -7.80
N GLU A 417 13.84 13.08 -6.77
CA GLU A 417 12.39 12.89 -6.87
C GLU A 417 11.74 14.27 -6.91
N MET A 418 10.81 14.54 -7.83
CA MET A 418 10.11 15.82 -7.93
C MET A 418 8.61 15.67 -8.19
N ASN A 419 7.84 16.69 -7.79
CA ASN A 419 6.38 16.74 -7.83
C ASN A 419 5.67 15.58 -7.09
N LYS A 420 6.23 15.14 -5.94
CA LYS A 420 5.70 13.99 -5.18
C LYS A 420 4.26 14.18 -4.65
N THR A 421 3.78 15.42 -4.57
CA THR A 421 2.39 15.77 -4.24
C THR A 421 1.41 15.53 -5.41
N LYS A 422 1.92 15.27 -6.62
CA LYS A 422 1.14 15.18 -7.87
C LYS A 422 0.31 16.44 -8.13
N ASP A 423 0.89 17.61 -7.87
CA ASP A 423 0.27 18.90 -8.19
C ASP A 423 0.42 19.19 -9.68
N THR A 424 -0.47 20.02 -10.23
CA THR A 424 -0.32 20.55 -11.59
C THR A 424 0.80 21.58 -11.60
N LEU A 425 1.91 21.32 -12.30
CA LEU A 425 3.02 22.25 -12.52
C LEU A 425 3.05 22.68 -13.99
N LYS A 426 2.84 23.98 -14.25
CA LYS A 426 2.87 24.58 -15.59
C LYS A 426 4.30 25.00 -15.96
N ASN A 427 4.76 24.64 -17.16
CA ASN A 427 6.09 24.98 -17.68
C ASN A 427 7.23 24.64 -16.70
N ALA A 428 7.17 23.44 -16.10
CA ALA A 428 8.09 23.06 -15.03
C ALA A 428 9.53 22.91 -15.53
N VAL A 429 10.49 23.56 -14.86
CA VAL A 429 11.93 23.48 -15.17
C VAL A 429 12.72 23.02 -13.95
N PHE A 430 13.37 21.87 -14.09
CA PHE A 430 14.38 21.36 -13.18
C PHE A 430 15.76 21.97 -13.50
N LYS A 431 16.49 22.41 -12.48
CA LYS A 431 17.81 23.05 -12.57
C LYS A 431 18.73 22.51 -11.48
N ASP A 432 19.95 22.13 -11.85
CA ASP A 432 21.00 21.60 -10.99
C ASP A 432 22.33 22.25 -11.36
N ASN A 433 23.02 22.81 -10.37
CA ASN A 433 24.35 23.39 -10.54
C ASN A 433 25.36 22.37 -9.98
N ILE A 434 26.11 21.73 -10.89
CA ILE A 434 26.97 20.60 -10.59
C ILE A 434 28.10 21.05 -9.64
N PRO A 435 28.34 20.35 -8.52
CA PRO A 435 29.29 20.82 -7.50
C PRO A 435 30.72 20.88 -8.03
N GLN A 436 31.44 21.92 -7.61
CA GLN A 436 32.85 22.12 -7.92
C GLN A 436 33.69 20.91 -7.51
N GLY A 437 34.70 20.60 -8.33
CA GLY A 437 35.46 19.35 -8.21
C GLY A 437 34.74 18.11 -8.74
N THR A 438 33.59 18.26 -9.43
CA THR A 438 32.94 17.21 -10.23
C THR A 438 32.59 17.69 -11.64
N SER A 439 32.17 16.78 -12.51
CA SER A 439 31.61 17.06 -13.83
C SER A 439 30.51 16.05 -14.20
N LEU A 440 29.41 16.53 -14.77
CA LEU A 440 28.27 15.73 -15.20
C LEU A 440 28.61 14.80 -16.38
N ASN A 441 28.32 13.50 -16.22
CA ASN A 441 28.26 12.58 -17.35
C ASN A 441 26.90 12.74 -18.06
N LYS A 442 26.86 13.57 -19.12
CA LYS A 442 25.65 13.82 -19.91
C LYS A 442 24.95 12.55 -20.44
N ASP A 443 25.71 11.49 -20.72
CA ASP A 443 25.19 10.24 -21.30
C ASP A 443 24.59 9.30 -20.23
N SER A 444 24.62 9.71 -18.96
CA SER A 444 23.98 9.03 -17.82
C SER A 444 22.61 9.61 -17.42
N ILE A 445 22.17 10.72 -18.03
CA ILE A 445 20.94 11.40 -17.67
C ILE A 445 19.73 10.53 -18.07
N LYS A 446 18.92 10.16 -17.09
CA LYS A 446 17.64 9.45 -17.27
C LYS A 446 16.52 10.15 -16.50
N VAL A 447 15.32 10.11 -17.07
CA VAL A 447 14.09 10.62 -16.44
C VAL A 447 13.08 9.49 -16.45
N TYR A 448 12.50 9.19 -15.29
CA TYR A 448 11.48 8.18 -15.11
C TYR A 448 10.21 8.82 -14.55
N TYR A 449 9.05 8.23 -14.84
CA TYR A 449 7.86 8.51 -14.03
C TYR A 449 8.07 7.95 -12.62
N LEU A 450 7.51 8.63 -11.62
CA LEU A 450 7.52 8.20 -10.23
C LEU A 450 6.08 8.01 -9.78
N GLU A 451 5.71 6.77 -9.45
CA GLU A 451 4.41 6.51 -8.84
C GLU A 451 4.49 6.82 -7.34
N VAL A 452 3.48 7.52 -6.82
CA VAL A 452 3.42 7.90 -5.40
C VAL A 452 2.06 7.48 -4.84
N ASP A 453 2.09 6.73 -3.73
CA ASP A 453 0.90 6.25 -3.02
C ASP A 453 0.30 7.31 -2.09
N VAL A 454 -0.89 7.06 -1.52
CA VAL A 454 -1.54 7.97 -0.56
C VAL A 454 -0.71 8.27 0.69
N ASN A 455 0.22 7.39 1.06
CA ASN A 455 1.11 7.54 2.22
C ASN A 455 2.43 8.27 1.87
N GLY A 456 2.64 8.63 0.61
CA GLY A 456 3.87 9.26 0.13
C GLY A 456 5.01 8.30 -0.21
N ASN A 457 4.77 6.98 -0.17
CA ASN A 457 5.70 5.97 -0.67
C ASN A 457 5.89 6.16 -2.17
N ALA A 458 7.13 6.17 -2.65
CA ALA A 458 7.46 6.45 -4.04
C ALA A 458 8.16 5.25 -4.70
N THR A 459 7.70 4.88 -5.89
CA THR A 459 8.20 3.73 -6.66
C THR A 459 8.56 4.19 -8.07
N ARG A 460 9.83 3.99 -8.47
CA ARG A 460 10.30 4.34 -9.83
C ARG A 460 9.56 3.49 -10.87
N GLY A 461 8.82 4.16 -11.75
CA GLY A 461 8.10 3.55 -12.86
C GLY A 461 9.00 3.33 -14.09
N GLN A 462 8.36 3.30 -15.26
CA GLN A 462 9.05 3.26 -16.55
C GLN A 462 9.77 4.58 -16.87
N GLU A 463 10.74 4.52 -17.78
CA GLU A 463 11.43 5.70 -18.31
C GLU A 463 10.40 6.63 -18.97
N ALA A 464 10.53 7.93 -18.75
CA ALA A 464 9.59 8.94 -19.24
C ALA A 464 9.75 9.12 -20.76
N ASP A 465 8.68 9.52 -21.44
CA ASP A 465 8.76 9.77 -22.88
C ASP A 465 9.69 10.97 -23.14
N PRO A 466 10.71 10.88 -24.01
CA PRO A 466 11.49 12.03 -24.46
C PRO A 466 10.64 13.14 -25.11
N ALA A 467 9.38 12.87 -25.45
CA ALA A 467 8.39 13.86 -25.82
C ALA A 467 7.86 14.69 -24.62
N ASP A 468 7.85 14.20 -23.39
CA ASP A 468 7.34 14.93 -22.20
C ASP A 468 8.31 16.04 -21.73
N TYR A 469 9.58 16.03 -22.16
CA TYR A 469 10.60 16.96 -21.69
C TYR A 469 11.61 17.39 -22.77
N LYS A 470 12.57 18.25 -22.38
CA LYS A 470 13.73 18.67 -23.17
C LYS A 470 14.90 19.01 -22.24
N ILE A 471 16.07 18.44 -22.50
CA ILE A 471 17.32 18.87 -21.88
C ILE A 471 17.74 20.21 -22.51
N ILE A 472 17.91 21.24 -21.68
CA ILE A 472 18.24 22.62 -22.06
C ILE A 472 19.75 22.88 -21.89
N SER A 473 20.36 22.37 -20.82
CA SER A 473 21.82 22.24 -20.70
C SER A 473 22.22 20.93 -20.03
N SER A 474 23.40 20.44 -20.39
CA SER A 474 24.12 19.31 -19.79
C SER A 474 25.64 19.49 -19.93
N ASP A 475 26.11 20.74 -19.78
CA ASP A 475 27.44 21.24 -20.14
C ASP A 475 28.62 20.77 -19.25
N GLY A 476 28.41 19.76 -18.41
CA GLY A 476 29.38 19.31 -17.41
C GLY A 476 29.27 20.08 -16.08
N SER A 477 28.97 21.38 -16.12
CA SER A 477 28.84 22.25 -14.95
C SER A 477 27.38 22.49 -14.51
N LYS A 478 26.42 22.21 -15.38
CA LYS A 478 24.99 22.42 -15.16
C LYS A 478 24.15 21.32 -15.80
N LEU A 479 23.03 20.97 -15.17
CA LEU A 479 21.93 20.24 -15.78
C LEU A 479 20.65 21.10 -15.70
N GLU A 480 19.98 21.29 -16.82
CA GLU A 480 18.68 21.97 -16.88
C GLU A 480 17.74 21.19 -17.80
N ILE A 481 16.54 20.85 -17.28
CA ILE A 481 15.52 20.06 -17.98
C ILE A 481 14.20 20.80 -17.88
N ALA A 482 13.62 21.16 -19.02
CA ALA A 482 12.28 21.71 -19.10
C ALA A 482 11.29 20.59 -19.44
N PHE A 483 10.25 20.43 -18.63
CA PHE A 483 9.09 19.60 -18.93
C PHE A 483 8.10 20.42 -19.78
N LYS A 484 7.39 19.75 -20.69
CA LYS A 484 6.42 20.40 -21.57
C LYS A 484 5.05 20.52 -20.90
N ASP A 485 4.27 21.47 -21.40
CA ASP A 485 2.87 21.69 -21.05
C ASP A 485 2.62 21.83 -19.53
N SER A 486 1.63 21.11 -19.00
CA SER A 486 1.29 21.10 -17.57
C SER A 486 1.42 19.67 -17.02
N ILE A 487 2.49 19.40 -16.27
CA ILE A 487 2.72 18.07 -15.70
C ILE A 487 1.94 17.88 -14.39
N LYS A 488 1.37 16.68 -14.21
CA LYS A 488 0.69 16.24 -12.97
C LYS A 488 1.35 15.00 -12.34
N LYS A 489 2.17 14.28 -13.11
CA LYS A 489 2.94 13.12 -12.64
C LYS A 489 4.09 13.58 -11.74
N ALA A 490 4.52 12.72 -10.82
CA ALA A 490 5.82 12.85 -10.19
C ALA A 490 6.89 12.23 -11.10
N TYR A 491 8.15 12.66 -10.94
CA TYR A 491 9.28 12.18 -11.75
C TYR A 491 10.50 11.85 -10.88
N GLN A 492 11.28 10.89 -11.35
CA GLN A 492 12.60 10.55 -10.81
C GLN A 492 13.66 10.83 -11.87
N ILE A 493 14.59 11.75 -11.58
CA ILE A 493 15.71 12.10 -12.45
C ILE A 493 16.97 11.45 -11.89
N GLU A 494 17.66 10.67 -12.70
CA GLU A 494 18.93 10.00 -12.38
C GLU A 494 20.04 10.55 -13.27
N TYR A 495 21.21 10.81 -12.70
CA TYR A 495 22.43 11.14 -13.46
C TYR A 495 23.67 10.93 -12.60
N VAL A 496 24.85 10.85 -13.24
CA VAL A 496 26.14 10.63 -12.59
C VAL A 496 27.05 11.84 -12.74
N THR A 497 27.75 12.23 -11.66
CA THR A 497 28.86 13.19 -11.73
C THR A 497 30.17 12.50 -11.39
N LYS A 498 31.16 12.64 -12.28
CA LYS A 498 32.52 12.16 -12.04
C LYS A 498 33.31 13.19 -11.24
N ILE A 499 34.08 12.73 -10.25
CA ILE A 499 34.98 13.59 -9.46
C ILE A 499 36.18 13.97 -10.32
N THR A 500 36.47 15.27 -10.38
CA THR A 500 37.54 15.89 -11.18
C THR A 500 38.60 16.58 -10.33
N ASP A 501 38.26 17.03 -9.11
CA ASP A 501 39.23 17.40 -8.08
C ASP A 501 39.21 16.39 -6.94
N GLU A 502 40.24 15.55 -6.89
CA GLU A 502 40.40 14.51 -5.88
C GLU A 502 40.69 15.06 -4.46
N ASN A 503 41.00 16.36 -4.33
CA ASN A 503 41.28 16.99 -3.04
C ASN A 503 40.00 17.45 -2.33
N VAL A 504 38.90 17.63 -3.08
CA VAL A 504 37.57 17.88 -2.52
C VAL A 504 37.04 16.57 -1.89
N LYS A 505 36.62 16.67 -0.63
CA LYS A 505 36.12 15.54 0.17
C LYS A 505 34.61 15.58 0.44
N SER A 506 33.94 16.67 0.07
CA SER A 506 32.51 16.87 0.33
C SER A 506 31.88 17.62 -0.83
N PHE A 507 30.83 17.05 -1.40
CA PHE A 507 30.14 17.57 -2.57
C PHE A 507 28.68 17.85 -2.21
N GLN A 508 28.37 19.10 -1.86
CA GLN A 508 26.99 19.56 -1.69
C GLN A 508 26.40 19.91 -3.06
N ASN A 509 25.42 19.13 -3.52
CA ASN A 509 24.68 19.41 -4.76
C ASN A 509 23.28 19.93 -4.40
N ASN A 510 22.82 20.98 -5.10
CA ASN A 510 21.56 21.68 -4.86
C ASN A 510 20.72 21.72 -6.15
N VAL A 511 19.44 21.35 -6.04
CA VAL A 511 18.45 21.43 -7.13
C VAL A 511 17.40 22.49 -6.89
N THR A 512 16.79 22.93 -7.98
CA THR A 512 15.67 23.85 -8.04
C THR A 512 14.65 23.34 -9.05
N ILE A 513 13.37 23.36 -8.68
CA ILE A 513 12.26 23.22 -9.63
C ILE A 513 11.48 24.54 -9.60
N THR A 514 11.22 25.11 -10.78
CA THR A 514 10.37 26.29 -10.98
C THR A 514 9.22 25.96 -11.91
N SER A 515 8.07 26.61 -11.73
CA SER A 515 6.87 26.48 -12.57
C SER A 515 6.03 27.75 -12.44
N ASP A 516 5.23 28.09 -13.45
CA ASP A 516 4.55 29.40 -13.49
C ASP A 516 3.46 29.58 -12.42
N ASN A 517 2.92 28.48 -11.89
CA ASN A 517 1.79 28.46 -10.97
C ASN A 517 2.10 27.93 -9.56
N GLN A 518 3.36 27.59 -9.25
CA GLN A 518 3.79 27.13 -7.92
C GLN A 518 5.16 27.72 -7.57
N GLY A 519 5.35 28.02 -6.29
CA GLY A 519 6.60 28.59 -5.77
C GLY A 519 7.81 27.65 -5.93
N GLN A 520 9.00 28.23 -6.03
CA GLN A 520 10.27 27.50 -6.25
C GLN A 520 10.49 26.40 -5.22
N GLN A 521 10.50 25.14 -5.68
CA GLN A 521 10.90 24.00 -4.85
C GLN A 521 12.41 23.82 -4.88
N LYS A 522 13.00 23.35 -3.78
CA LYS A 522 14.43 23.11 -3.63
C LYS A 522 14.67 21.81 -2.88
N ALA A 523 15.74 21.11 -3.23
CA ALA A 523 16.31 20.03 -2.43
C ALA A 523 17.83 20.05 -2.55
N SER A 524 18.53 19.47 -1.59
CA SER A 524 19.98 19.38 -1.60
C SER A 524 20.45 18.09 -0.96
N SER A 525 21.66 17.67 -1.29
CA SER A 525 22.27 16.47 -0.74
C SER A 525 23.79 16.61 -0.77
N THR A 526 24.44 16.21 0.32
CA THR A 526 25.90 16.33 0.51
C THR A 526 26.51 14.95 0.58
N VAL A 527 27.41 14.64 -0.36
CA VAL A 527 28.15 13.38 -0.37
C VAL A 527 29.58 13.63 0.09
N THR A 528 29.93 13.07 1.25
CA THR A 528 31.30 13.02 1.77
C THR A 528 32.00 11.79 1.21
N VAL A 529 33.25 11.95 0.75
CA VAL A 529 34.07 10.87 0.19
C VAL A 529 35.39 10.71 0.94
N SER A 530 35.84 9.47 1.06
CA SER A 530 37.15 9.12 1.64
C SER A 530 38.11 8.64 0.55
N ARG A 531 39.41 8.85 0.76
CA ARG A 531 40.49 8.24 -0.02
C ARG A 531 41.46 7.51 0.93
N GLY A 532 42.11 6.47 0.43
CA GLY A 532 43.12 5.74 1.20
C GLY A 532 44.40 6.56 1.41
N THR A 533 45.42 5.94 2.01
CA THR A 533 46.71 6.59 2.27
C THR A 533 47.62 6.51 1.04
N HIS A 534 48.13 7.66 0.58
CA HIS A 534 49.07 7.70 -0.55
C HIS A 534 50.37 6.96 -0.27
N LEU A 535 50.88 7.13 0.95
CA LEU A 535 52.00 6.38 1.49
C LEU A 535 51.79 6.24 3.00
N ASN A 536 51.92 5.03 3.52
CA ASN A 536 51.92 4.72 4.95
C ASN A 536 53.03 3.69 5.25
N LYS A 537 53.60 3.74 6.45
CA LYS A 537 54.60 2.77 6.92
C LYS A 537 54.32 2.44 8.39
N THR A 538 54.07 1.18 8.67
CA THR A 538 53.84 0.64 10.02
C THR A 538 54.90 -0.39 10.39
N SER A 539 54.99 -0.71 11.67
CA SER A 539 55.92 -1.70 12.21
C SER A 539 55.26 -2.53 13.29
N LYS A 540 55.56 -3.83 13.33
CA LYS A 540 55.17 -4.76 14.38
C LYS A 540 56.40 -5.50 14.89
N TYR A 541 56.71 -5.37 16.17
CA TYR A 541 57.78 -6.11 16.82
C TYR A 541 57.25 -7.44 17.37
N ASP A 542 57.94 -8.54 17.07
CA ASP A 542 57.73 -9.83 17.73
C ASP A 542 58.85 -10.06 18.75
N PRO A 543 58.56 -10.04 20.07
CA PRO A 543 59.57 -10.26 21.10
C PRO A 543 60.06 -11.71 21.19
N LYS A 544 59.41 -12.68 20.55
CA LYS A 544 59.83 -14.10 20.55
C LYS A 544 60.94 -14.37 19.53
N THR A 545 60.83 -13.78 18.35
CA THR A 545 61.82 -13.88 17.25
C THR A 545 62.82 -12.72 17.25
N GLN A 546 62.55 -11.66 18.03
CA GLN A 546 63.26 -10.38 18.02
C GLN A 546 63.24 -9.66 16.65
N THR A 547 62.26 -9.97 15.79
CA THR A 547 62.12 -9.34 14.47
C THR A 547 61.14 -8.16 14.47
N ILE A 548 61.42 -7.14 13.66
CA ILE A 548 60.45 -6.08 13.33
C ILE A 548 59.94 -6.30 11.91
N GLU A 549 58.67 -6.69 11.80
CA GLU A 549 57.92 -6.67 10.54
C GLU A 549 57.61 -5.22 10.15
N TRP A 550 57.82 -4.85 8.88
CA TRP A 550 57.57 -3.50 8.36
C TRP A 550 56.63 -3.56 7.17
N THR A 551 55.42 -3.04 7.33
CA THR A 551 54.43 -2.94 6.25
C THR A 551 54.44 -1.54 5.65
N ILE A 552 54.45 -1.46 4.31
CA ILE A 552 54.36 -0.20 3.58
C ILE A 552 53.16 -0.27 2.64
N THR A 553 52.18 0.62 2.85
CA THR A 553 51.05 0.82 1.94
C THR A 553 51.40 1.97 1.00
N TYR A 554 51.20 1.79 -0.31
CA TYR A 554 51.50 2.80 -1.33
C TYR A 554 50.39 2.90 -2.36
N ASN A 555 50.10 4.13 -2.81
CA ASN A 555 49.01 4.49 -3.71
C ASN A 555 47.63 3.94 -3.25
N GLY A 556 47.39 3.89 -1.94
CA GLY A 556 46.12 3.46 -1.36
C GLY A 556 44.96 4.41 -1.68
N ASP A 557 45.25 5.64 -2.10
CA ASP A 557 44.33 6.61 -2.69
C ASP A 557 44.04 6.38 -4.19
N GLN A 558 44.67 5.39 -4.82
CA GLN A 558 44.52 4.99 -6.23
C GLN A 558 44.81 6.12 -7.25
N ARG A 559 45.64 7.10 -6.88
CA ARG A 559 46.00 8.22 -7.75
C ARG A 559 46.81 7.79 -8.98
N ASN A 560 46.70 8.58 -10.05
CA ASN A 560 47.47 8.36 -11.27
C ASN A 560 48.93 8.85 -11.09
N ILE A 561 49.86 7.90 -10.88
CA ILE A 561 51.28 8.19 -10.70
C ILE A 561 52.04 8.00 -12.02
N LYS A 562 52.57 9.10 -12.57
CA LYS A 562 53.39 9.06 -13.79
C LYS A 562 54.64 8.20 -13.57
N LYS A 563 54.91 7.26 -14.49
CA LYS A 563 56.00 6.26 -14.41
C LYS A 563 57.37 6.84 -14.03
N ASN A 564 57.70 8.04 -14.51
CA ASN A 564 58.97 8.74 -14.22
C ASN A 564 59.05 9.42 -12.84
N ARG A 565 58.00 9.34 -12.01
CA ARG A 565 57.98 9.84 -10.62
C ARG A 565 57.92 8.72 -9.57
N CYS A 566 57.82 7.46 -10.00
CA CYS A 566 57.69 6.30 -9.11
C CYS A 566 59.07 5.70 -8.76
N THR A 567 59.82 6.33 -7.85
CA THR A 567 61.08 5.79 -7.33
C THR A 567 60.99 5.51 -5.83
N PHE A 568 60.97 4.24 -5.44
CA PHE A 568 61.09 3.85 -4.03
C PHE A 568 62.56 3.82 -3.61
N LYS A 569 62.92 4.60 -2.59
CA LYS A 569 64.27 4.60 -2.00
C LYS A 569 64.14 4.33 -0.50
N ARG A 570 64.79 3.26 -0.02
CA ARG A 570 64.97 2.98 1.40
C ARG A 570 66.39 3.39 1.79
N TYR A 571 66.50 4.44 2.59
CA TYR A 571 67.68 4.71 3.38
C TYR A 571 67.61 3.84 4.64
N PHE A 572 68.76 3.31 5.06
CA PHE A 572 68.94 2.50 6.27
C PHE A 572 69.77 3.31 7.27
#